data_AF-J4J344-F1
#
_entry.id   AF-J4J344-F1
#
_cell.length_a   1.000
_cell.length_b   1.000
_cell.length_c   1.000
_cell.angle_alpha   90.00
_cell.angle_beta   90.00
_cell.angle_gamma   90.00
#
_symmetry.space_group_name_H-M   'P 1'
#
loop_
_entity.id
_entity.type
_entity.pdbx_description
1 polymer ?
#
loop_
_entity_poly.entity_id
_entity_poly.type
_entity_poly.pdbx_seq_one_letter_code
_entity_poly.pdbx_strand_id
1 'polypeptide(L)'
;MTYRLRLGALVLLVAALIGGAYTGYCYHRDRTPEAALHAIARAVVTEDRKLFDEYVDEDTVLAAMHEEATALLADNIAALHERHPSDWFFRHDTAFMYDYMAERRAADIAFTRLLLDYYFDAERVPVTKEDGNARWGSDEVRAFAAHYTASIELPVITGDRAMVNVIVRGDDTDYGRLLPEGSVTMELAQQTDGRWKLVGVHTDTARTNGFYALIDAAERYWEFQGWD
;
A
#
# COMPACT_ATOMS: atom_id res chain seq x y z
N MET A 1 -15.21 -0.99 15.87
CA MET A 1 -13.94 -0.24 16.00
C MET A 1 -12.81 -1.02 15.33
N THR A 2 -12.77 -2.33 15.55
CA THR A 2 -11.96 -3.34 14.83
C THR A 2 -12.04 -3.23 13.30
N TYR A 3 -13.23 -3.03 12.71
CA TYR A 3 -13.38 -2.99 11.25
C TYR A 3 -12.77 -1.79 10.54
N ARG A 4 -12.66 -0.65 11.23
CA ARG A 4 -11.98 0.53 10.67
C ARG A 4 -10.46 0.36 10.64
N LEU A 5 -9.92 -0.44 11.57
CA LEU A 5 -8.51 -0.80 11.62
C LEU A 5 -8.17 -1.88 10.58
N ARG A 6 -9.12 -2.80 10.27
CA ARG A 6 -8.93 -3.91 9.34
C ARG A 6 -8.61 -3.50 7.89
N LEU A 7 -9.28 -2.47 7.39
CA LEU A 7 -9.00 -1.91 6.04
C LEU A 7 -7.80 -0.96 6.04
N GLY A 8 -7.60 -0.22 7.14
CA GLY A 8 -6.44 0.65 7.33
C GLY A 8 -5.14 -0.11 7.13
N ALA A 9 -4.98 -1.29 7.73
CA ALA A 9 -3.73 -2.05 7.59
C ALA A 9 -3.50 -2.73 6.24
N LEU A 10 -4.54 -2.93 5.42
CA LEU A 10 -4.36 -3.40 4.04
C LEU A 10 -3.73 -2.30 3.17
N VAL A 11 -4.11 -1.04 3.44
CA VAL A 11 -3.43 0.16 2.90
C VAL A 11 -2.03 0.31 3.50
N LEU A 12 -1.81 -0.07 4.78
CA LEU A 12 -0.47 -0.07 5.40
C LEU A 12 0.47 -1.12 4.83
N LEU A 13 -0.05 -2.31 4.50
CA LEU A 13 0.72 -3.35 3.85
C LEU A 13 1.24 -2.80 2.52
N VAL A 14 0.35 -2.25 1.67
CA VAL A 14 0.73 -1.65 0.37
C VAL A 14 1.66 -0.44 0.52
N ALA A 15 1.48 0.40 1.54
CA ALA A 15 2.42 1.49 1.84
C ALA A 15 3.80 0.98 2.30
N ALA A 16 3.83 -0.10 3.09
CA ALA A 16 5.07 -0.76 3.51
C ALA A 16 5.77 -1.49 2.35
N LEU A 17 5.01 -2.02 1.37
CA LEU A 17 5.54 -2.64 0.15
C LEU A 17 6.38 -1.66 -0.70
N ILE A 18 6.18 -0.34 -0.55
CA ILE A 18 6.94 0.71 -1.24
C ILE A 18 8.31 0.96 -0.57
N GLY A 19 8.48 0.60 0.71
CA GLY A 19 9.68 0.88 1.51
C GLY A 19 10.83 -0.12 1.40
N GLY A 20 10.70 -1.17 0.58
CA GLY A 20 11.76 -2.18 0.43
C GLY A 20 13.06 -1.58 -0.10
N ALA A 21 14.15 -1.71 0.67
CA ALA A 21 15.44 -1.08 0.38
C ALA A 21 16.04 -1.53 -0.97
N TYR A 22 16.32 -0.57 -1.85
CA TYR A 22 17.08 -0.76 -3.09
C TYR A 22 18.36 0.10 -3.07
N THR A 23 19.52 -0.49 -3.39
CA THR A 23 20.82 0.21 -3.44
C THR A 23 21.46 0.13 -4.83
N GLY A 24 21.57 1.27 -5.50
CA GLY A 24 22.38 1.42 -6.72
C GLY A 24 22.04 2.70 -7.49
N TYR A 25 22.90 3.74 -7.42
CA TYR A 25 22.64 5.04 -8.07
C TYR A 25 23.75 5.51 -9.01
N CYS A 26 23.34 6.07 -10.15
CA CYS A 26 24.17 6.85 -11.09
C CYS A 26 23.33 8.02 -11.66
N TYR A 27 23.91 9.22 -11.65
CA TYR A 27 23.35 10.58 -11.82
C TYR A 27 22.73 10.93 -13.20
N HIS A 28 22.63 9.99 -14.16
CA HIS A 28 22.00 10.23 -15.47
C HIS A 28 20.65 9.53 -15.64
N ARG A 29 20.13 8.91 -14.57
CA ARG A 29 18.90 8.13 -14.57
C ARG A 29 17.65 8.89 -14.16
N ASP A 30 17.75 10.15 -13.71
CA ASP A 30 16.67 10.93 -13.07
C ASP A 30 15.36 11.14 -13.90
N ARG A 31 15.27 10.62 -15.13
CA ARG A 31 14.10 10.72 -16.02
C ARG A 31 13.54 9.38 -16.50
N THR A 32 13.84 8.28 -15.81
CA THR A 32 13.22 6.97 -16.10
C THR A 32 12.23 6.57 -15.00
N PRO A 33 11.23 5.73 -15.30
CA PRO A 33 10.31 5.22 -14.28
C PRO A 33 11.02 4.51 -13.12
N GLU A 34 12.09 3.75 -13.41
CA GLU A 34 12.88 3.05 -12.40
C GLU A 34 13.56 4.03 -11.44
N ALA A 35 14.10 5.13 -11.96
CA ALA A 35 14.74 6.14 -11.12
C ALA A 35 13.73 6.83 -10.19
N ALA A 36 12.52 7.09 -10.67
CA ALA A 36 11.43 7.59 -9.83
C ALA A 36 11.09 6.59 -8.71
N LEU A 37 10.93 5.30 -9.02
CA LEU A 37 10.69 4.28 -7.99
C LEU A 37 11.86 4.16 -6.99
N HIS A 38 13.10 4.31 -7.44
CA HIS A 38 14.26 4.35 -6.53
C HIS A 38 14.27 5.60 -5.65
N ALA A 39 13.86 6.76 -6.17
CA ALA A 39 13.72 7.97 -5.39
C ALA A 39 12.62 7.83 -4.33
N ILE A 40 11.50 7.20 -4.67
CA ILE A 40 10.41 6.90 -3.73
C ILE A 40 10.90 5.94 -2.64
N ALA A 41 11.54 4.82 -3.01
CA ALA A 41 12.08 3.87 -2.03
C ALA A 41 13.09 4.55 -1.09
N ARG A 42 13.95 5.42 -1.62
CA ARG A 42 14.86 6.23 -0.80
C ARG A 42 14.09 7.16 0.14
N ALA A 43 13.09 7.87 -0.36
CA ALA A 43 12.28 8.79 0.44
C ALA A 43 11.61 8.07 1.62
N VAL A 44 11.10 6.87 1.39
CA VAL A 44 10.50 6.03 2.44
C VAL A 44 11.55 5.59 3.46
N VAL A 45 12.69 5.04 3.02
CA VAL A 45 13.76 4.58 3.92
C VAL A 45 14.39 5.71 4.74
N THR A 46 14.54 6.90 4.16
CA THR A 46 15.11 8.06 4.86
C THR A 46 14.07 8.96 5.50
N GLU A 47 12.79 8.57 5.47
CA GLU A 47 11.65 9.36 5.94
C GLU A 47 11.67 10.82 5.40
N ASP A 48 12.05 11.00 4.13
CA ASP A 48 12.12 12.31 3.47
C ASP A 48 10.80 12.66 2.79
N ARG A 49 9.97 13.43 3.51
CA ARG A 49 8.67 13.90 3.00
C ARG A 49 8.78 14.63 1.66
N LYS A 50 9.79 15.50 1.52
CA LYS A 50 9.91 16.37 0.37
C LYS A 50 10.26 15.57 -0.88
N LEU A 51 11.17 14.60 -0.74
CA LEU A 51 11.51 13.69 -1.83
C LEU A 51 10.31 12.80 -2.19
N PHE A 52 9.52 12.37 -1.21
CA PHE A 52 8.30 11.61 -1.45
C PHE A 52 7.29 12.43 -2.28
N ASP A 53 6.97 13.65 -1.87
CA ASP A 53 6.03 14.54 -2.59
C ASP A 53 6.54 14.92 -4.01
N GLU A 54 7.85 14.87 -4.23
CA GLU A 54 8.46 15.12 -5.54
C GLU A 54 8.16 14.00 -6.55
N TYR A 55 8.00 12.75 -6.09
CA TYR A 55 7.84 11.58 -6.94
C TYR A 55 6.50 10.85 -6.77
N VAL A 56 5.68 11.22 -5.79
CA VAL A 56 4.36 10.63 -5.55
C VAL A 56 3.29 11.70 -5.67
N ASP A 57 2.26 11.42 -6.48
CA ASP A 57 1.00 12.15 -6.43
C ASP A 57 0.09 11.48 -5.40
N GLU A 58 0.30 11.82 -4.11
CA GLU A 58 -0.36 11.16 -2.98
C GLU A 58 -1.88 11.14 -3.14
N ASP A 59 -2.48 12.26 -3.52
CA ASP A 59 -3.93 12.38 -3.67
C ASP A 59 -4.48 11.46 -4.76
N THR A 60 -3.80 11.41 -5.92
CA THR A 60 -4.21 10.55 -7.04
C THR A 60 -4.02 9.08 -6.69
N VAL A 61 -2.88 8.73 -6.07
CA VAL A 61 -2.59 7.36 -5.65
C VAL A 61 -3.63 6.87 -4.64
N LEU A 62 -3.92 7.64 -3.59
CA LEU A 62 -4.88 7.23 -2.56
C LEU A 62 -6.31 7.10 -3.10
N ALA A 63 -6.71 7.99 -4.02
CA ALA A 63 -8.00 7.88 -4.69
C ALA A 63 -8.10 6.62 -5.55
N ALA A 64 -7.09 6.37 -6.41
CA ALA A 64 -7.06 5.20 -7.28
C ALA A 64 -7.02 3.90 -6.49
N MET A 65 -6.17 3.81 -5.47
CA MET A 65 -6.09 2.64 -4.59
C MET A 65 -7.42 2.35 -3.89
N HIS A 66 -8.12 3.38 -3.41
CA HIS A 66 -9.41 3.18 -2.74
C HIS A 66 -10.47 2.68 -3.72
N GLU A 67 -10.54 3.26 -4.92
CA GLU A 67 -11.50 2.86 -5.96
C GLU A 67 -11.25 1.42 -6.43
N GLU A 68 -9.99 1.05 -6.64
CA GLU A 68 -9.62 -0.30 -7.03
C GLU A 68 -9.84 -1.32 -5.91
N ALA A 69 -9.42 -1.01 -4.67
CA ALA A 69 -9.67 -1.89 -3.53
C ALA A 69 -11.17 -2.10 -3.32
N THR A 70 -12.00 -1.08 -3.55
CA THR A 70 -13.46 -1.21 -3.50
C THR A 70 -13.96 -2.22 -4.52
N ALA A 71 -13.55 -2.08 -5.79
CA ALA A 71 -13.95 -3.01 -6.84
C ALA A 71 -13.46 -4.44 -6.56
N LEU A 72 -12.18 -4.60 -6.21
CA LEU A 72 -11.59 -5.91 -5.90
C LEU A 72 -12.30 -6.60 -4.73
N LEU A 73 -12.60 -5.88 -3.64
CA LEU A 73 -13.31 -6.44 -2.50
C LEU A 73 -14.76 -6.78 -2.85
N ALA A 74 -15.49 -5.87 -3.48
CA ALA A 74 -16.91 -6.04 -3.76
C ALA A 74 -17.18 -7.11 -4.83
N ASP A 75 -16.40 -7.11 -5.91
CA ASP A 75 -16.59 -8.03 -7.03
C ASP A 75 -16.13 -9.46 -6.69
N ASN A 76 -15.24 -9.61 -5.71
CA ASN A 76 -14.71 -10.90 -5.28
C ASN A 76 -15.24 -11.35 -3.91
N ILE A 77 -16.26 -10.69 -3.37
CA ILE A 77 -16.75 -10.92 -2.00
C ILE A 77 -17.14 -12.39 -1.74
N ALA A 78 -17.73 -13.07 -2.72
CA ALA A 78 -18.10 -14.47 -2.60
C ALA A 78 -16.86 -15.39 -2.46
N ALA A 79 -15.80 -15.12 -3.22
CA ALA A 79 -14.55 -15.85 -3.12
C ALA A 79 -13.85 -15.55 -1.78
N LEU A 80 -13.89 -14.30 -1.33
CA LEU A 80 -13.35 -13.90 -0.04
C LEU A 80 -14.10 -14.57 1.12
N HIS A 81 -15.42 -14.69 1.03
CA HIS A 81 -16.23 -15.41 2.02
C HIS A 81 -15.85 -16.89 2.11
N GLU A 82 -15.62 -17.56 0.98
CA GLU A 82 -15.21 -18.97 0.96
C GLU A 82 -13.83 -19.17 1.59
N ARG A 83 -12.90 -18.25 1.34
CA ARG A 83 -11.55 -18.28 1.91
C ARG A 83 -11.54 -18.00 3.41
N HIS A 84 -12.34 -17.02 3.85
CA HIS A 84 -12.34 -16.48 5.21
C HIS A 84 -13.77 -16.47 5.78
N PRO A 85 -14.39 -17.65 6.00
CA PRO A 85 -15.81 -17.74 6.37
C PRO A 85 -16.10 -17.23 7.79
N SER A 86 -15.08 -17.19 8.64
CA SER A 86 -15.14 -16.64 10.00
C SER A 86 -15.23 -15.11 10.00
N ASP A 87 -14.61 -14.42 9.04
CA ASP A 87 -14.66 -12.96 9.00
C ASP A 87 -16.04 -12.50 8.53
N TRP A 88 -16.77 -11.89 9.46
CA TRP A 88 -18.06 -11.24 9.26
C TRP A 88 -18.02 -10.20 8.11
N PHE A 89 -16.88 -9.56 7.82
CA PHE A 89 -16.70 -8.53 6.78
C PHE A 89 -16.96 -9.13 5.40
N PHE A 90 -16.56 -10.40 5.21
CA PHE A 90 -16.82 -11.12 3.97
C PHE A 90 -18.18 -11.82 3.94
N ARG A 91 -19.05 -11.63 4.94
CA ARG A 91 -20.42 -12.20 4.94
C ARG A 91 -21.45 -11.31 4.24
N HIS A 92 -21.00 -10.20 3.68
CA HIS A 92 -21.85 -9.24 3.00
C HIS A 92 -21.90 -9.50 1.49
N ASP A 93 -22.88 -8.88 0.82
CA ASP A 93 -22.99 -8.95 -0.64
C ASP A 93 -22.24 -7.81 -1.33
N THR A 94 -22.10 -7.92 -2.66
CA THR A 94 -21.40 -6.94 -3.49
C THR A 94 -21.98 -5.54 -3.37
N ALA A 95 -23.31 -5.39 -3.31
CA ALA A 95 -23.96 -4.09 -3.23
C ALA A 95 -23.66 -3.40 -1.89
N PHE A 96 -23.79 -4.13 -0.79
CA PHE A 96 -23.38 -3.66 0.52
C PHE A 96 -21.92 -3.24 0.54
N MET A 97 -21.02 -4.01 -0.08
CA MET A 97 -19.60 -3.69 -0.12
C MET A 97 -19.31 -2.38 -0.84
N TYR A 98 -19.95 -2.12 -1.99
CA TYR A 98 -19.81 -0.84 -2.69
C TYR A 98 -20.31 0.34 -1.84
N ASP A 99 -21.50 0.21 -1.23
CA ASP A 99 -22.07 1.26 -0.38
C ASP A 99 -21.19 1.53 0.85
N TYR A 100 -20.76 0.46 1.52
CA TYR A 100 -19.89 0.52 2.70
C TYR A 100 -18.56 1.21 2.40
N MET A 101 -17.92 0.86 1.27
CA MET A 101 -16.65 1.49 0.88
C MET A 101 -16.86 2.94 0.46
N ALA A 102 -17.94 3.26 -0.25
CA ALA A 102 -18.26 4.64 -0.65
C ALA A 102 -18.45 5.57 0.56
N GLU A 103 -19.17 5.12 1.60
CA GLU A 103 -19.36 5.87 2.85
C GLU A 103 -18.04 6.14 3.59
N ARG A 104 -17.05 5.27 3.41
CA ARG A 104 -15.77 5.33 4.13
C ARG A 104 -14.67 6.06 3.40
N ARG A 105 -14.77 6.22 2.07
CA ARG A 105 -13.74 6.79 1.20
C ARG A 105 -13.05 8.02 1.78
N ALA A 106 -13.83 9.01 2.21
CA ALA A 106 -13.26 10.26 2.74
C ALA A 106 -12.48 10.04 4.04
N ALA A 107 -13.02 9.22 4.95
CA ALA A 107 -12.40 8.93 6.23
C ALA A 107 -11.14 8.07 6.07
N ASP A 108 -11.17 7.09 5.16
CA ASP A 108 -10.06 6.16 4.96
C ASP A 108 -8.88 6.85 4.26
N ILE A 109 -9.15 7.68 3.23
CA ILE A 109 -8.12 8.53 2.62
C ILE A 109 -7.54 9.50 3.66
N ALA A 110 -8.38 10.19 4.45
CA ALA A 110 -7.90 11.12 5.46
C ALA A 110 -7.06 10.44 6.55
N PHE A 111 -7.43 9.23 6.95
CA PHE A 111 -6.65 8.42 7.88
C PHE A 111 -5.27 8.08 7.31
N THR A 112 -5.19 7.63 6.05
CA THR A 112 -3.92 7.31 5.42
C THR A 112 -3.01 8.54 5.28
N ARG A 113 -3.57 9.72 4.95
CA ARG A 113 -2.79 10.97 4.93
C ARG A 113 -2.18 11.28 6.30
N LEU A 114 -3.01 11.24 7.35
CA LEU A 114 -2.55 11.52 8.71
C LEU A 114 -1.47 10.53 9.16
N LEU A 115 -1.60 9.28 8.75
CA LEU A 115 -0.62 8.24 9.02
C LEU A 115 0.71 8.51 8.32
N LEU A 116 0.68 8.92 7.04
CA LEU A 116 1.88 9.34 6.32
C LEU A 116 2.52 10.57 6.97
N ASP A 117 1.74 11.51 7.50
CA ASP A 117 2.28 12.63 8.27
C ASP A 117 3.07 12.15 9.50
N TYR A 118 2.58 11.16 10.26
CA TYR A 118 3.35 10.55 11.36
C TYR A 118 4.53 9.69 10.88
N TYR A 119 4.44 9.13 9.67
CA TYR A 119 5.53 8.36 9.06
C TYR A 119 6.70 9.23 8.66
N PHE A 120 6.45 10.41 8.11
CA PHE A 120 7.51 11.33 7.71
C PHE A 120 7.91 12.34 8.79
N ASP A 121 7.15 12.44 9.88
CA ASP A 121 7.47 13.26 11.04
C ASP A 121 7.37 12.43 12.33
N ALA A 122 8.44 11.70 12.63
CA ALA A 122 8.51 10.83 13.79
C ALA A 122 8.46 11.59 15.14
N GLU A 123 8.77 12.89 15.16
CA GLU A 123 8.73 13.73 16.37
C GLU A 123 7.32 14.28 16.65
N ARG A 124 6.41 14.19 15.68
CA ARG A 124 5.02 14.63 15.80
C ARG A 124 4.32 13.93 16.97
N VAL A 125 3.80 14.73 17.89
CA VAL A 125 3.10 14.24 19.10
C VAL A 125 1.62 14.01 18.80
N PRO A 126 1.08 12.79 19.02
CA PRO A 126 -0.35 12.53 18.86
C PRO A 126 -1.15 13.14 20.01
N VAL A 127 -2.23 13.88 19.69
CA VAL A 127 -3.04 14.60 20.69
C VAL A 127 -4.46 14.07 20.80
N THR A 128 -5.00 13.49 19.73
CA THR A 128 -6.33 12.86 19.70
C THR A 128 -6.23 11.32 19.64
N LYS A 129 -7.38 10.65 19.71
CA LYS A 129 -7.44 9.20 19.51
C LYS A 129 -7.15 8.84 18.04
N GLU A 130 -7.66 9.65 17.13
CA GLU A 130 -7.42 9.52 15.69
C GLU A 130 -5.93 9.66 15.38
N ASP A 131 -5.26 10.63 16.01
CA ASP A 131 -3.81 10.77 15.97
C ASP A 131 -3.07 9.55 16.51
N GLY A 132 -3.51 9.04 17.66
CA GLY A 132 -2.91 7.84 18.26
C GLY A 132 -3.02 6.62 17.34
N ASN A 133 -4.16 6.43 16.66
CA ASN A 133 -4.35 5.35 15.70
C ASN A 133 -3.48 5.53 14.45
N ALA A 134 -3.37 6.76 13.93
CA ALA A 134 -2.54 7.06 12.78
C ALA A 134 -1.04 6.90 13.12
N ARG A 135 -0.63 7.31 14.32
CA ARG A 135 0.72 7.07 14.83
C ARG A 135 1.03 5.59 14.95
N TRP A 136 0.13 4.81 15.57
CA TRP A 136 0.28 3.36 15.65
C TRP A 136 0.43 2.74 14.27
N GLY A 137 -0.44 3.08 13.32
CA GLY A 137 -0.32 2.54 11.97
C GLY A 137 0.96 2.97 11.24
N SER A 138 1.49 4.17 11.52
CA SER A 138 2.80 4.60 11.02
C SER A 138 3.94 3.74 11.57
N ASP A 139 3.90 3.40 12.86
CA ASP A 139 4.86 2.51 13.49
C ASP A 139 4.75 1.07 12.93
N GLU A 140 3.54 0.60 12.62
CA GLU A 140 3.32 -0.68 11.92
C GLU A 140 3.93 -0.67 10.51
N VAL A 141 3.79 0.42 9.75
CA VAL A 141 4.45 0.54 8.42
C VAL A 141 5.96 0.43 8.55
N ARG A 142 6.57 1.04 9.58
CA ARG A 142 8.01 0.88 9.84
C ARG A 142 8.37 -0.56 10.18
N ALA A 143 7.55 -1.24 10.99
CA ALA A 143 7.75 -2.64 11.34
C ALA A 143 7.71 -3.54 10.09
N PHE A 144 6.71 -3.38 9.23
CA PHE A 144 6.66 -4.09 7.95
C PHE A 144 7.84 -3.74 7.05
N ALA A 145 8.19 -2.46 6.87
CA ALA A 145 9.31 -2.06 6.02
C ALA A 145 10.65 -2.68 6.45
N ALA A 146 10.85 -2.96 7.74
CA ALA A 146 12.06 -3.59 8.25
C ALA A 146 12.21 -5.08 7.86
N HIS A 147 11.11 -5.76 7.53
CA HIS A 147 11.07 -7.21 7.29
C HIS A 147 10.83 -7.59 5.83
N TYR A 148 10.75 -6.60 4.93
CA TYR A 148 10.38 -6.80 3.55
C TYR A 148 11.38 -6.15 2.59
N THR A 149 11.64 -6.84 1.49
CA THR A 149 12.49 -6.35 0.39
C THR A 149 11.66 -6.25 -0.87
N ALA A 150 11.89 -5.22 -1.69
CA ALA A 150 11.19 -5.01 -2.94
C ALA A 150 12.14 -5.14 -4.13
N SER A 151 11.64 -5.72 -5.22
CA SER A 151 12.32 -5.83 -6.50
C SER A 151 11.37 -5.38 -7.60
N ILE A 152 11.90 -4.69 -8.61
CA ILE A 152 11.10 -4.19 -9.73
C ILE A 152 11.40 -5.01 -10.99
N GLU A 153 10.36 -5.28 -11.76
CA GLU A 153 10.51 -5.78 -13.13
C GLU A 153 10.78 -4.63 -14.11
N LEU A 154 11.09 -4.96 -15.37
CA LEU A 154 11.28 -3.95 -16.40
C LEU A 154 9.99 -3.16 -16.64
N PRO A 155 10.04 -1.82 -16.66
CA PRO A 155 8.87 -1.01 -16.97
C PRO A 155 8.33 -1.27 -18.38
N VAL A 156 7.01 -1.34 -18.48
CA VAL A 156 6.29 -1.27 -19.75
C VAL A 156 5.86 0.17 -19.97
N ILE A 157 6.54 0.87 -20.88
CA ILE A 157 6.28 2.29 -21.18
C ILE A 157 5.36 2.40 -22.40
N THR A 158 4.24 3.09 -22.24
CA THR A 158 3.29 3.40 -23.31
C THR A 158 2.96 4.88 -23.30
N GLY A 159 3.57 5.64 -24.21
CA GLY A 159 3.40 7.10 -24.25
C GLY A 159 3.97 7.77 -22.99
N ASP A 160 3.13 8.52 -22.29
CA ASP A 160 3.43 9.22 -21.04
C ASP A 160 3.11 8.39 -19.78
N ARG A 161 2.81 7.10 -19.95
CA ARG A 161 2.52 6.16 -18.85
C ARG A 161 3.54 5.02 -18.81
N ALA A 162 3.85 4.56 -17.60
CA ALA A 162 4.69 3.41 -17.36
C ALA A 162 4.05 2.50 -16.30
N MET A 163 4.05 1.20 -16.57
CA MET A 163 3.61 0.17 -15.62
C MET A 163 4.82 -0.64 -15.17
N VAL A 164 5.01 -0.76 -13.86
CA VAL A 164 6.14 -1.48 -13.27
C VAL A 164 5.63 -2.47 -12.24
N ASN A 165 5.85 -3.77 -12.48
CA ASN A 165 5.54 -4.76 -11.45
C ASN A 165 6.59 -4.69 -10.35
N VAL A 166 6.13 -4.65 -9.12
CA VAL A 166 6.95 -4.69 -7.91
C VAL A 166 6.62 -5.98 -7.20
N ILE A 167 7.66 -6.78 -6.97
CA ILE A 167 7.59 -8.01 -6.19
C ILE A 167 8.25 -7.75 -4.85
N VAL A 168 7.49 -8.00 -3.79
CA VAL A 168 7.95 -7.82 -2.43
C VAL A 168 8.06 -9.16 -1.75
N ARG A 169 9.12 -9.36 -0.96
CA ARG A 169 9.41 -10.60 -0.26
C ARG A 169 9.68 -10.33 1.21
N GLY A 170 8.95 -11.02 2.06
CA GLY A 170 9.18 -11.03 3.49
C GLY A 170 10.39 -11.91 3.85
N ASP A 171 11.05 -11.56 4.94
CA ASP A 171 12.08 -12.39 5.56
C ASP A 171 11.48 -13.55 6.40
N ASP A 172 12.33 -14.29 7.10
CA ASP A 172 11.91 -15.46 7.89
C ASP A 172 11.41 -15.11 9.31
N THR A 173 11.13 -13.83 9.58
CA THR A 173 10.54 -13.38 10.86
C THR A 173 9.02 -13.56 10.87
N ASP A 174 8.41 -13.41 12.04
CA ASP A 174 6.95 -13.50 12.17
C ASP A 174 6.24 -12.46 11.27
N TYR A 175 6.77 -11.23 11.18
CA TYR A 175 6.26 -10.21 10.28
C TYR A 175 6.49 -10.55 8.80
N GLY A 176 7.69 -11.01 8.43
CA GLY A 176 8.02 -11.39 7.05
C GLY A 176 7.19 -12.58 6.54
N ARG A 177 6.84 -13.51 7.43
CA ARG A 177 6.00 -14.68 7.09
C ARG A 177 4.52 -14.36 6.89
N LEU A 178 4.05 -13.17 7.29
CA LEU A 178 2.66 -12.75 7.04
C LEU A 178 2.37 -12.69 5.54
N LEU A 179 3.30 -12.17 4.74
CA LEU A 179 3.26 -12.16 3.27
C LEU A 179 4.62 -12.62 2.72
N PRO A 180 4.85 -13.93 2.54
CA PRO A 180 6.13 -14.43 2.05
C PRO A 180 6.53 -13.84 0.69
N GLU A 181 5.55 -13.65 -0.20
CA GLU A 181 5.71 -12.90 -1.43
C GLU A 181 4.41 -12.19 -1.79
N GLY A 182 4.52 -10.93 -2.24
CA GLY A 182 3.42 -10.11 -2.75
C GLY A 182 3.79 -9.42 -4.06
N SER A 183 2.78 -9.08 -4.85
CA SER A 183 2.94 -8.41 -6.14
C SER A 183 1.92 -7.30 -6.33
N VAL A 184 2.43 -6.14 -6.72
CA VAL A 184 1.63 -4.98 -7.14
C VAL A 184 2.20 -4.41 -8.44
N THR A 185 1.38 -3.67 -9.18
CA THR A 185 1.81 -2.91 -10.36
C THR A 185 1.75 -1.43 -10.05
N MET A 186 2.89 -0.76 -10.11
CA MET A 186 3.01 0.69 -9.95
C MET A 186 2.74 1.37 -11.30
N GLU A 187 1.79 2.30 -11.33
CA GLU A 187 1.55 3.18 -12.47
C GLU A 187 2.26 4.52 -12.26
N LEU A 188 3.08 4.90 -13.24
CA LEU A 188 3.73 6.20 -13.28
C LEU A 188 3.27 7.03 -14.49
N ALA A 189 3.16 8.33 -14.28
CA ALA A 189 2.89 9.31 -15.33
C ALA A 189 4.07 10.27 -15.50
N GLN A 190 4.47 10.50 -16.75
CA GLN A 190 5.49 11.48 -17.09
C GLN A 190 4.94 12.90 -16.90
N GLN A 191 5.70 13.72 -16.20
CA GLN A 191 5.41 15.12 -15.94
C GLN A 191 5.92 16.01 -17.08
N THR A 192 5.46 17.25 -17.15
CA THR A 192 5.88 18.21 -18.19
C THR A 192 7.38 18.53 -18.18
N ASP A 193 8.06 18.32 -17.04
CA ASP A 193 9.50 18.49 -16.87
C ASP A 193 10.32 17.23 -17.21
N GLY A 194 9.64 16.15 -17.61
CA GLY A 194 10.23 14.86 -17.98
C GLY A 194 10.48 13.89 -16.82
N ARG A 195 10.18 14.27 -15.56
CA ARG A 195 10.20 13.35 -14.41
C ARG A 195 9.00 12.40 -14.47
N TRP A 196 9.09 11.29 -13.76
CA TRP A 196 7.97 10.35 -13.60
C TRP A 196 7.45 10.47 -12.17
N LYS A 197 6.12 10.53 -12.02
CA LYS A 197 5.45 10.47 -10.72
C LYS A 197 4.62 9.21 -10.61
N LEU A 198 4.61 8.59 -9.44
CA LEU A 198 3.67 7.53 -9.09
C LEU A 198 2.27 8.12 -8.98
N VAL A 199 1.32 7.50 -9.67
CA VAL A 199 -0.08 7.94 -9.74
C VAL A 199 -1.06 6.80 -9.45
N GLY A 200 -0.60 5.55 -9.40
CA GLY A 200 -1.44 4.40 -9.08
C GLY A 200 -0.62 3.24 -8.52
N VAL A 201 -1.24 2.45 -7.66
CA VAL A 201 -0.73 1.16 -7.19
C VAL A 201 -1.85 0.14 -7.33
N HIS A 202 -1.62 -0.86 -8.17
CA HIS A 202 -2.62 -1.81 -8.61
C HIS A 202 -2.29 -3.21 -8.15
N THR A 203 -3.31 -4.04 -8.00
CA THR A 203 -3.17 -5.49 -7.83
C THR A 203 -4.31 -6.20 -8.56
N ASP A 204 -4.21 -7.51 -8.71
CA ASP A 204 -5.18 -8.26 -9.48
C ASP A 204 -5.40 -9.65 -8.89
N THR A 205 -6.51 -10.27 -9.31
CA THR A 205 -6.87 -11.64 -8.91
C THR A 205 -6.21 -12.71 -9.77
N ALA A 206 -5.57 -12.34 -10.86
CA ALA A 206 -4.94 -13.28 -11.80
C ALA A 206 -3.58 -13.78 -11.31
N ARG A 207 -2.84 -12.94 -10.58
CA ARG A 207 -1.55 -13.29 -9.98
C ARG A 207 -1.76 -14.02 -8.65
N THR A 208 -1.08 -15.16 -8.50
CA THR A 208 -1.08 -15.94 -7.24
C THR A 208 -0.70 -15.10 -6.03
N ASN A 209 0.27 -14.20 -6.19
CA ASN A 209 0.79 -13.33 -5.13
C ASN A 209 0.21 -11.91 -5.20
N GLY A 210 -0.92 -11.73 -5.91
CA GLY A 210 -1.63 -10.46 -6.04
C GLY A 210 -2.67 -10.27 -4.94
N PHE A 211 -3.89 -9.89 -5.33
CA PHE A 211 -4.97 -9.47 -4.43
C PHE A 211 -5.22 -10.46 -3.28
N TYR A 212 -5.47 -11.72 -3.59
CA TYR A 212 -5.82 -12.71 -2.55
C TYR A 212 -4.69 -12.95 -1.55
N ALA A 213 -3.43 -12.90 -1.98
CA ALA A 213 -2.29 -13.05 -1.07
C ALA A 213 -2.19 -11.86 -0.09
N LEU A 214 -2.51 -10.65 -0.56
CA LEU A 214 -2.57 -9.46 0.29
C LEU A 214 -3.71 -9.54 1.30
N ILE A 215 -4.90 -10.01 0.89
CA ILE A 215 -6.01 -10.24 1.83
C ILE A 215 -5.63 -11.30 2.87
N ASP A 216 -5.10 -12.45 2.43
CA ASP A 216 -4.73 -13.51 3.37
C ASP A 216 -3.64 -13.07 4.36
N ALA A 217 -2.72 -12.20 3.93
CA ALA A 217 -1.71 -11.62 4.81
C ALA A 217 -2.33 -10.67 5.85
N ALA A 218 -3.33 -9.87 5.45
CA ALA A 218 -4.07 -9.04 6.38
C ALA A 218 -4.83 -9.89 7.42
N GLU A 219 -5.48 -10.97 7.00
CA GLU A 219 -6.17 -11.90 7.92
C GLU A 219 -5.20 -12.55 8.91
N ARG A 220 -4.04 -13.05 8.44
CA ARG A 220 -2.98 -13.57 9.31
C ARG A 220 -2.45 -12.52 10.29
N TYR A 221 -2.35 -11.27 9.86
CA TYR A 221 -1.92 -10.16 10.71
C TYR A 221 -2.94 -9.91 11.83
N TRP A 222 -4.24 -10.00 11.56
CA TRP A 222 -5.26 -9.86 12.61
C TRP A 222 -5.16 -10.94 13.66
N GLU A 223 -5.01 -12.19 13.25
CA GLU A 223 -4.78 -13.31 14.15
C GLU A 223 -3.49 -13.09 14.97
N PHE A 224 -2.41 -12.62 14.32
CA PHE A 224 -1.14 -12.30 14.97
C PHE A 224 -1.27 -11.20 16.04
N GLN A 225 -2.11 -10.19 15.80
CA GLN A 225 -2.43 -9.14 16.78
C GLN A 225 -3.40 -9.61 17.88
N GLY A 226 -3.88 -10.86 17.82
CA GLY A 226 -4.85 -11.42 18.75
C GLY A 226 -6.26 -10.89 18.55
N TRP A 227 -6.60 -10.47 17.32
CA TRP A 227 -7.90 -9.91 16.97
C TRP A 227 -8.73 -10.96 16.21
N ASP A 228 -9.56 -11.70 16.94
CA ASP A 228 -10.63 -12.55 16.37
C ASP A 228 -11.81 -11.69 15.85
#